data_AF-A0A4V3MI27-F1
#
_entry.id   AF-A0A4V3MI27-F1
#
_cell.length_a   1.000
_cell.length_b   1.000
_cell.length_c   1.000
_cell.angle_alpha   90.00
_cell.angle_beta   90.00
_cell.angle_gamma   90.00
#
_symmetry.space_group_name_H-M   'P 1'
#
loop_
_entity.id
_entity.type
_entity.pdbx_description
1 polymer ?
#
loop_
_entity_poly.entity_id
_entity_poly.type
_entity_poly.pdbx_seq_one_letter_code
_entity_poly.pdbx_strand_id
1 'polypeptide(L)' 'AILSRDGIRILPDQVAANWPAERLAPAMADPRPAMALDQALRDISARYGARTTDFVAMQLEDPRTPQ' A
#
# COMPACT_ATOMS: atom_id res chain seq x y z
N ALA A 1 1.56 -19.87 -11.16
CA ALA A 1 0.43 -18.95 -10.91
C ALA A 1 0.30 -18.71 -9.42
N ILE A 2 0.09 -17.47 -9.00
CA ILE A 2 -0.07 -17.06 -7.60
C ILE A 2 -1.53 -16.63 -7.40
N LEU A 3 -2.12 -16.94 -6.26
CA LEU A 3 -3.48 -16.49 -5.93
C LEU A 3 -3.38 -15.15 -5.20
N SER A 4 -4.11 -14.14 -5.69
CA SER A 4 -4.38 -12.94 -4.92
C SER A 4 -5.21 -13.29 -3.67
N ARG A 5 -5.20 -12.40 -2.67
CA ARG A 5 -6.06 -12.47 -1.49
C ARG A 5 -7.54 -12.63 -1.87
N ASP A 6 -7.97 -11.94 -2.93
CA ASP A 6 -9.36 -11.95 -3.40
C ASP A 6 -9.62 -13.01 -4.49
N GLY A 7 -8.77 -14.04 -4.58
CA GLY A 7 -8.98 -15.19 -5.46
C GLY A 7 -8.61 -15.00 -6.93
N ILE A 8 -8.13 -13.81 -7.33
CA ILE A 8 -7.63 -13.58 -8.69
C ILE A 8 -6.38 -14.41 -8.94
N ARG A 9 -6.37 -15.19 -10.03
CA ARG A 9 -5.21 -15.99 -10.43
C ARG A 9 -4.24 -15.14 -11.25
N ILE A 10 -3.08 -14.85 -10.68
CA ILE A 10 -2.01 -14.08 -11.33
C ILE A 10 -1.05 -15.06 -12.03
N LEU A 11 -0.82 -14.84 -13.32
CA LEU A 11 0.17 -15.56 -14.11
C LEU A 11 1.34 -14.62 -14.44
N PRO A 12 2.47 -14.70 -13.70
CA PRO A 12 3.64 -13.88 -13.98
C PRO A 12 4.30 -14.34 -15.28
N ASP A 13 4.80 -13.40 -16.06
CA ASP A 13 5.61 -13.67 -17.26
C ASP A 13 6.94 -14.35 -16.88
N GLN A 14 7.54 -13.95 -15.75
CA GLN A 14 8.78 -14.55 -15.24
C GLN A 14 8.71 -14.80 -13.73
N VAL A 15 9.09 -16.01 -13.32
CA VAL A 15 9.28 -16.39 -11.93
C VAL A 15 10.73 -16.83 -11.77
N ALA A 16 11.55 -15.98 -11.15
CA ALA A 16 12.95 -16.26 -10.87
C ALA A 16 13.22 -16.16 -9.36
N ALA A 17 14.01 -17.10 -8.83
CA ALA A 17 14.37 -17.13 -7.40
C ALA A 17 15.57 -16.24 -7.07
N ASN A 18 16.29 -15.74 -8.07
CA ASN A 18 17.60 -15.10 -7.95
C ASN A 18 17.65 -13.71 -8.62
N TRP A 19 16.63 -12.89 -8.40
CA TRP A 19 16.62 -11.52 -8.91
C TRP A 19 17.85 -10.74 -8.41
N PRO A 20 18.50 -9.94 -9.28
CA PRO A 20 19.53 -8.99 -8.86
C PRO A 20 18.99 -8.08 -7.76
N ALA A 21 19.84 -7.71 -6.80
CA ALA A 21 19.43 -6.91 -5.64
C ALA A 21 18.82 -5.56 -6.05
N GLU A 22 19.26 -4.99 -7.17
CA GLU A 22 18.76 -3.72 -7.72
C GLU A 22 17.33 -3.82 -8.25
N ARG A 23 16.85 -5.05 -8.51
CA ARG A 23 15.48 -5.35 -8.95
C ARG A 23 14.58 -5.86 -7.83
N LEU A 24 15.16 -6.15 -6.66
CA LEU A 24 14.37 -6.50 -5.49
C LEU A 24 13.77 -5.22 -4.91
N ALA A 25 12.48 -5.28 -4.57
CA ALA A 25 11.91 -4.27 -3.70
C ALA A 25 12.71 -4.25 -2.38
N PRO A 26 13.02 -3.07 -1.82
CA PRO A 26 13.64 -2.98 -0.51
C PRO A 26 12.83 -3.79 0.50
N ALA A 27 13.52 -4.40 1.47
CA ALA A 27 12.82 -5.01 2.60
C ALA A 27 11.84 -3.98 3.18
N MET A 28 10.57 -4.37 3.26
CA MET A 28 9.53 -3.48 3.78
C MET A 28 9.91 -3.07 5.20
N ALA A 29 10.08 -1.77 5.42
CA ALA A 29 10.39 -1.24 6.74
C ALA A 29 9.28 -1.59 7.74
N ASP A 30 9.63 -1.67 9.02
CA ASP A 30 8.68 -1.77 10.14
C ASP A 30 8.46 -0.35 10.70
N PRO A 31 7.21 0.18 10.73
CA PRO A 31 5.95 -0.44 10.33
C PRO A 31 5.79 -0.58 8.82
N ARG A 32 5.07 -1.63 8.41
CA ARG A 32 4.70 -1.87 7.01
C ARG A 32 4.14 -0.57 6.40
N PRO A 33 4.48 -0.22 5.15
CA PRO A 33 4.08 1.05 4.53
C PRO A 33 2.59 1.39 4.64
N ALA A 34 1.70 0.40 4.48
CA ALA A 34 0.26 0.59 4.67
C ALA A 34 -0.10 1.06 6.08
N MET A 35 0.53 0.48 7.11
CA MET A 35 0.28 0.88 8.51
C MET A 35 0.84 2.27 8.82
N ALA A 36 1.99 2.63 8.23
CA ALA A 36 2.54 3.98 8.33
C ALA A 36 1.60 5.02 7.69
N LEU A 37 1.07 4.71 6.49
CA LEU A 37 0.12 5.57 5.80
C LEU A 37 -1.17 5.75 6.60
N ASP A 38 -1.74 4.66 7.13
CA ASP A 38 -2.93 4.69 7.98
C ASP A 38 -2.74 5.62 9.19
N GLN A 39 -1.56 5.56 9.83
CA GLN A 39 -1.25 6.42 10.97
C GLN A 39 -1.12 7.88 10.55
N ALA A 40 -0.42 8.17 9.46
CA ALA A 40 -0.27 9.52 8.95
C ALA A 40 -1.62 10.16 8.60
N LEU A 41 -2.53 9.41 7.98
CA LEU A 41 -3.88 9.90 7.67
C LEU A 41 -4.71 10.15 8.94
N ARG A 42 -4.57 9.31 9.98
CA ARG A 42 -5.19 9.58 11.31
C ARG A 42 -4.67 10.87 11.94
N ASP A 43 -3.36 11.11 11.89
CA ASP A 43 -2.74 12.30 12.46
C ASP A 43 -3.17 13.57 11.71
N ILE A 44 -3.26 13.51 10.37
CA ILE A 44 -3.81 14.58 9.53
C ILE A 44 -5.26 14.87 9.91
N SER A 45 -6.09 13.82 10.11
CA SER A 45 -7.48 13.99 10.53
C SER A 45 -7.60 14.63 11.91
N ALA A 46 -6.75 14.22 12.85
CA ALA A 46 -6.75 14.79 14.20
C ALA A 46 -6.38 16.29 14.19
N ARG A 47 -5.50 16.71 13.27
CA ARG A 47 -5.01 18.09 13.19
C ARG A 47 -5.86 19.00 12.29
N TYR A 48 -6.40 18.48 11.20
CA TYR A 48 -7.02 19.26 10.11
C TYR A 48 -8.42 18.79 9.73
N GLY A 49 -8.95 17.77 10.40
CA GLY A 49 -10.28 17.21 10.18
C GLY A 49 -10.37 16.25 8.98
N ALA A 50 -11.52 15.60 8.90
CA ALA A 50 -11.79 14.56 7.91
C ALA A 50 -11.66 15.08 6.46
N ARG A 51 -12.25 16.26 6.15
CA ARG A 51 -12.24 16.80 4.77
C ARG A 51 -10.83 16.96 4.19
N THR A 52 -9.86 17.37 5.01
CA THR A 52 -8.46 17.50 4.58
C THR A 52 -7.83 16.13 4.35
N THR A 53 -8.13 15.17 5.25
CA THR A 53 -7.67 13.77 5.13
C THR A 53 -8.19 13.12 3.85
N ASP A 54 -9.48 13.35 3.53
CA ASP A 54 -10.13 12.87 2.31
C ASP A 54 -9.41 13.35 1.05
N PHE A 55 -9.05 14.64 1.03
CA PHE A 55 -8.33 15.25 -0.07
C PHE A 55 -6.90 14.71 -0.20
N VAL A 56 -6.20 14.46 0.92
CA VAL A 56 -4.86 13.86 0.90
C VAL A 56 -4.90 12.42 0.43
N ALA A 57 -5.84 11.62 0.92
CA ALA A 57 -6.01 10.23 0.50
C ALA A 57 -6.29 10.11 -1.01
N MET A 58 -7.13 10.99 -1.56
CA MET A 58 -7.39 11.04 -3.01
C MET A 58 -6.12 11.31 -3.83
N GLN A 59 -5.25 12.22 -3.37
CA GLN A 59 -3.99 12.53 -4.08
C GLN A 59 -3.00 11.36 -4.09
N LEU A 60 -3.09 10.48 -3.09
CA LEU A 60 -2.29 9.26 -2.99
C LEU A 60 -2.94 8.07 -3.68
N GLU A 61 -4.11 8.28 -4.31
CA GLU A 61 -4.94 7.23 -4.90
C GLU A 61 -5.27 6.11 -3.91
N ASP A 62 -5.30 6.42 -2.61
CA ASP A 62 -5.62 5.46 -1.56
C ASP A 62 -7.14 5.24 -1.56
N PRO A 63 -7.63 4.08 -2.04
CA PRO A 63 -9.04 3.81 -2.11
C PRO A 63 -9.50 3.54 -0.68
N ARG A 64 -9.91 4.60 0.01
CA ARG A 64 -10.65 4.47 1.27
C ARG A 64 -11.97 3.81 0.95
N THR A 65 -11.99 2.48 0.86
CA THR A 65 -13.22 1.71 0.95
C THR A 65 -13.84 2.05 2.30
N PRO A 66 -15.05 2.64 2.34
CA PRO A 66 -15.80 2.72 3.58
C PRO A 66 -15.94 1.29 4.09
N GLN A 67 -15.43 1.02 5.29
CA GLN A 67 -15.68 -0.22 6.02
C GLN A 67 -17.14 -0.27 6.45
#